data_AF-A0AAU4S5J4-F1
#
_entry.id   AF-A0AAU4S5J4-F1
#
_cell.length_a   1.000
_cell.length_b   1.000
_cell.length_c   1.000
_cell.angle_alpha   90.00
_cell.angle_beta   90.00
_cell.angle_gamma   90.00
#
_symmetry.space_group_name_H-M   'P 1'
#
loop_
_entity.id
_entity.type
_entity.pdbx_description
1 polymer ?
#
loop_
_entity_poly.entity_id
_entity_poly.type
_entity_poly.pdbx_seq_one_letter_code
_entity_poly.pdbx_strand_id
1 'polypeptide(L)'
;MRGGTPSGELLSPVEITAASVQRGDVITVGGQHRRVANIFQLPNGAKRLVFDSGELLTLHTRTRLIALRLLRVRGGDPARALSSRRYRR
;
A
#
# COMPACT_ATOMS: atom_id res chain seq x y z
N MET A 1 -7.59 11.50 29.37
CA MET A 1 -7.08 10.49 28.41
C MET A 1 -7.88 10.61 27.13
N ARG A 2 -7.32 11.21 26.07
CA ARG A 2 -8.05 11.40 24.79
C ARG A 2 -7.94 10.10 23.98
N GLY A 3 -9.06 9.42 23.78
CA GLY A 3 -9.14 8.25 22.88
C GLY A 3 -8.91 8.70 21.45
N GLY A 4 -7.78 8.31 20.86
CA GLY A 4 -7.54 8.50 19.44
C GLY A 4 -8.50 7.62 18.64
N THR A 5 -9.27 8.23 17.75
CA THR A 5 -10.07 7.51 16.75
C THR A 5 -9.14 6.58 15.97
N PRO A 6 -9.49 5.30 15.77
CA PRO A 6 -8.67 4.42 14.93
C PRO A 6 -8.66 5.02 13.53
N SER A 7 -7.52 5.59 13.14
CA SER A 7 -7.25 5.89 11.74
C SER A 7 -7.19 4.53 11.06
N GLY A 8 -8.28 4.11 10.42
CA GLY A 8 -8.35 2.82 9.76
C GLY A 8 -7.30 2.76 8.67
N GLU A 9 -6.27 1.94 8.87
CA GLU A 9 -5.33 1.60 7.81
C GLU A 9 -5.99 0.53 6.94
N LEU A 10 -6.32 0.90 5.71
CA LEU A 10 -6.90 -0.03 4.74
C LEU A 10 -5.80 -0.57 3.84
N LEU A 11 -5.68 -1.90 3.76
CA LEU A 11 -4.88 -2.53 2.71
C LEU A 11 -5.70 -2.62 1.44
N SER A 12 -5.29 -1.92 0.40
CA SER A 12 -5.90 -1.99 -0.93
C SER A 12 -4.98 -2.68 -1.92
N PRO A 13 -5.49 -3.57 -2.80
CA PRO A 13 -4.74 -4.05 -3.94
C PRO A 13 -4.48 -2.90 -4.91
N VAL A 14 -3.23 -2.68 -5.27
CA VAL A 14 -2.78 -1.64 -6.19
C VAL A 14 -1.83 -2.27 -7.20
N GLU A 15 -2.02 -1.91 -8.46
CA GLU A 15 -1.05 -2.25 -9.48
C GLU A 15 0.19 -1.35 -9.37
N ILE A 16 1.36 -1.99 -9.28
CA ILE A 16 2.64 -1.33 -9.14
C ILE A 16 3.55 -1.62 -10.33
N THR A 17 4.41 -0.65 -10.63
CA THR A 17 5.46 -0.72 -11.64
C THR A 17 6.79 -0.29 -11.00
N ALA A 18 7.89 -0.35 -11.77
CA ALA A 18 9.14 0.26 -11.34
C ALA A 18 8.97 1.75 -10.98
N ALA A 19 8.06 2.50 -11.59
CA ALA A 19 7.83 3.90 -11.22
C ALA A 19 7.05 4.04 -9.90
N SER A 20 6.06 3.18 -9.64
CA SER A 20 5.07 3.39 -8.58
C SER A 20 5.23 2.52 -7.33
N VAL A 21 6.12 1.54 -7.32
CA VAL A 21 6.41 0.72 -6.13
C VAL A 21 6.97 1.56 -4.98
N GLN A 22 6.51 1.27 -3.76
CA GLN A 22 6.82 1.99 -2.54
C GLN A 22 7.35 1.04 -1.46
N ARG A 23 8.18 1.58 -0.55
CA ARG A 23 8.54 0.86 0.67
C ARG A 23 7.27 0.62 1.48
N GLY A 24 7.13 -0.58 2.03
CA GLY A 24 5.96 -1.02 2.77
C GLY A 24 4.88 -1.69 1.91
N ASP A 25 4.97 -1.66 0.58
CA ASP A 25 4.14 -2.49 -0.27
C ASP A 25 4.32 -3.97 0.08
N VAL A 26 3.23 -4.74 0.04
CA VAL A 26 3.27 -6.19 0.26
C VAL A 26 2.99 -6.88 -1.06
N ILE A 27 3.96 -7.66 -1.55
CA ILE A 27 3.89 -8.39 -2.81
C ILE A 27 3.83 -9.89 -2.50
N THR A 28 2.97 -10.63 -3.19
CA THR A 28 2.95 -12.09 -3.09
C THR A 28 4.01 -12.67 -4.02
N VAL A 29 4.99 -13.38 -3.47
CA VAL A 29 6.06 -14.07 -4.21
C VAL A 29 6.10 -15.52 -3.74
N GLY A 30 5.96 -16.48 -4.66
CA GLY A 30 5.95 -17.90 -4.31
C GLY A 30 4.84 -18.29 -3.31
N GLY A 31 3.70 -17.60 -3.35
CA GLY A 31 2.59 -17.80 -2.40
C GLY A 31 2.80 -17.15 -1.02
N GLN A 32 3.92 -16.47 -0.79
CA GLN A 32 4.23 -15.82 0.47
C GLN A 32 4.08 -14.30 0.34
N HIS A 33 3.46 -13.67 1.34
CA HIS A 33 3.39 -12.21 1.43
C HIS A 33 4.74 -11.65 1.88
N ARG A 34 5.36 -10.84 1.03
CA ARG A 34 6.65 -10.21 1.28
C ARG A 34 6.52 -8.70 1.25
N ARG A 35 6.86 -8.06 2.36
CA ARG A 35 6.84 -6.60 2.48
C ARG A 35 8.15 -6.02 1.95
N VAL A 36 8.05 -4.97 1.14
CA VAL A 36 9.19 -4.24 0.58
C VAL A 36 9.83 -3.38 1.68
N ALA A 37 10.98 -3.81 2.19
CA ALA A 37 11.76 -3.10 3.19
C ALA A 37 12.50 -1.91 2.56
N ASN A 38 13.14 -2.15 1.42
CA ASN A 38 14.00 -1.19 0.75
C ASN A 38 13.92 -1.30 -0.78
N ILE A 39 14.31 -0.23 -1.46
CA ILE A 39 14.25 -0.10 -2.91
C ILE A 39 15.54 0.57 -3.37
N PHE A 40 16.23 -0.07 -4.31
CA PHE A 40 17.39 0.50 -4.99
C PHE A 40 17.06 0.74 -6.46
N GLN A 41 17.50 1.89 -6.98
CA GLN A 41 17.43 2.16 -8.41
C GLN A 41 18.50 1.35 -9.15
N LEU A 42 18.15 0.87 -10.32
CA LEU A 42 19.05 0.19 -11.24
C LEU A 42 19.10 0.97 -12.58
N PRO A 43 20.09 0.70 -13.44
CA PRO A 43 20.13 1.25 -14.79
C PRO A 43 18.82 1.01 -15.57
N ASN A 44 18.58 1.85 -16.56
CA ASN A 44 17.40 1.79 -17.43
C ASN A 44 16.05 1.91 -16.70
N GLY A 45 16.04 2.50 -15.50
CA GLY A 45 14.81 2.73 -14.71
C GLY A 45 14.26 1.49 -14.01
N ALA A 46 14.99 0.38 -14.01
CA ALA A 46 14.63 -0.79 -13.21
C ALA A 46 14.84 -0.52 -11.72
N LYS A 47 14.24 -1.38 -10.87
CA LYS A 47 14.40 -1.32 -9.41
C LYS A 47 14.77 -2.68 -8.85
N ARG A 48 15.57 -2.69 -7.79
CA ARG A 48 15.76 -3.86 -6.92
C ARG A 48 14.98 -3.64 -5.64
N LEU A 49 14.02 -4.51 -5.37
CA LEU A 49 13.27 -4.53 -4.12
C LEU A 49 14.00 -5.45 -3.14
N VAL A 50 14.16 -5.00 -1.92
CA VAL A 50 14.58 -5.83 -0.79
C VAL A 50 13.36 -6.06 0.07
N PHE A 51 13.07 -7.33 0.36
CA PHE A 51 11.99 -7.69 1.26
C PHE A 51 12.47 -7.79 2.72
N ASP A 52 11.54 -7.73 3.68
CA ASP A 52 11.86 -7.91 5.10
C ASP A 52 12.52 -9.28 5.39
N SER A 53 12.30 -10.29 4.53
CA SER A 53 12.96 -11.59 4.59
C SER A 53 14.44 -11.56 4.14
N GLY A 54 14.91 -10.47 3.54
CA GLY A 54 16.22 -10.37 2.90
C GLY A 54 16.24 -10.82 1.42
N GLU A 55 15.15 -11.41 0.92
CA GLU A 55 15.03 -11.78 -0.49
C GLU A 55 15.00 -10.55 -1.40
N LEU A 56 15.41 -10.74 -2.65
CA LEU A 56 15.51 -9.68 -3.64
C LEU A 56 14.61 -9.96 -4.85
N LEU A 57 13.93 -8.93 -5.34
CA LEU A 57 13.21 -8.96 -6.61
C LEU A 57 13.66 -7.81 -7.50
N THR A 58 14.10 -8.12 -8.72
CA THR A 58 14.36 -7.09 -9.73
C THR A 58 13.07 -6.81 -10.50
N LEU A 59 12.63 -5.56 -10.45
CA LEU A 59 11.45 -5.06 -11.16
C LEU A 59 11.90 -4.24 -12.37
N HIS A 60 11.69 -4.79 -13.57
CA HIS A 60 11.98 -4.08 -14.81
C HIS A 60 10.89 -3.03 -15.10
N THR A 61 11.19 -2.03 -15.94
CA THR A 61 10.28 -0.90 -16.25
C THR A 61 8.94 -1.31 -16.85
N ARG A 62 8.91 -2.43 -17.59
CA ARG A 62 7.71 -2.98 -18.21
C ARG A 62 6.94 -3.95 -17.31
N THR A 63 7.52 -4.34 -16.17
CA THR A 63 6.89 -5.29 -15.26
C THR A 63 5.79 -4.60 -14.47
N ARG A 64 4.62 -5.24 -14.42
CA ARG A 64 3.45 -4.82 -13.66
C ARG A 64 3.12 -5.92 -12.65
N LEU A 65 2.92 -5.58 -11.38
CA LEU A 65 2.60 -6.51 -10.30
C LEU A 65 1.42 -5.97 -9.48
N ILE A 66 0.72 -6.84 -8.78
CA ILE A 66 -0.25 -6.42 -7.76
C ILE A 66 0.43 -6.46 -6.40
N ALA A 67 0.32 -5.35 -5.66
CA ALA A 67 0.75 -5.25 -4.28
C ALA A 67 -0.43 -4.84 -3.38
N LEU A 68 -0.36 -5.18 -2.10
CA LEU A 68 -1.21 -4.58 -1.09
C LEU A 68 -0.50 -3.36 -0.51
N ARG A 69 -1.17 -2.21 -0.54
CA ARG A 69 -0.65 -0.94 -0.03
C ARG A 69 -1.52 -0.45 1.11
N LEU A 70 -0.87 -0.03 2.20
CA LEU A 70 -1.54 0.67 3.30
C LEU A 70 -1.94 2.07 2.83
N LEU A 71 -3.24 2.30 2.70
CA LEU A 71 -3.82 3.61 2.51
C LEU A 71 -4.25 4.14 3.87
N ARG A 72 -3.63 5.24 4.28
CA ARG A 72 -4.12 6.01 5.44
C ARG A 72 -5.32 6.82 4.98
N VAL A 73 -6.50 6.43 5.43
CA VAL A 73 -7.68 7.27 5.32
C VAL A 73 -7.50 8.42 6.30
N ARG A 74 -7.14 9.61 5.82
CA ARG A 74 -7.24 10.83 6.64
C ARG A 74 -8.71 10.98 7.00
N GLY A 75 -9.02 10.84 8.28
CA GLY A 75 -10.39 10.91 8.80
C GLY A 75 -11.08 12.18 8.35
N GLY A 76 -11.91 12.08 7.31
CA GLY A 76 -13.07 12.93 7.19
C GLY A 76 -14.02 12.54 8.32
N ASP A 77 -14.50 13.54 9.04
CA ASP A 77 -15.38 13.39 10.21
C ASP A 77 -16.45 12.30 9.98
N PRO A 78 -16.40 11.16 10.68
CA PRO A 78 -17.37 10.06 10.48
C PRO A 78 -18.80 10.49 10.81
N ALA A 79 -18.99 11.58 11.56
CA ALA A 79 -20.29 12.17 11.83
C ALA A 79 -21.01 12.64 10.56
N ARG A 80 -20.27 13.07 9.51
CA ARG A 80 -20.89 13.47 8.24
C ARG A 80 -21.39 12.28 7.42
N ALA A 81 -20.69 11.15 7.43
CA ALA A 81 -21.08 9.96 6.69
C ALA A 81 -22.36 9.30 7.26
N LEU A 82 -22.54 9.36 8.59
CA LEU A 82 -23.72 8.83 9.27
C LEU A 82 -24.90 9.83 9.36
N SER A 83 -24.72 11.08 8.91
CA SER A 83 -25.81 12.08 8.89
C SER A 83 -26.79 11.94 7.72
N SER A 84 -26.68 10.87 6.93
CA SER A 84 -27.67 10.59 5.89
C SER A 84 -29.00 10.17 6.51
N ARG A 85 -30.04 10.94 6.15
CA ARG A 85 -31.47 10.79 6.44
C ARG A 85 -31.94 11.26 7.81
N ARG A 86 -32.07 12.59 7.92
CA ARG A 86 -33.31 13.15 8.49
C ARG A 86 -34.49 12.48 7.78
N TYR A 87 -35.19 11.61 8.50
CA TYR A 87 -36.57 11.27 8.16
C TYR A 87 -37.35 12.57 8.28
N ARG A 88 -37.73 13.15 7.14
CA ARG A 88 -38.68 14.26 7.06
C ARG A 88 -40.04 13.62 6.83
N ARG A 89 -40.79 13.38 7.90
CA ARG A 89 -42.25 13.34 7.93
C ARG A 89 -42.71 13.78 9.31
#